data_AF-A0A6G5AB60-F1
#
_entry.id   AF-A0A6G5AB60-F1
#
_cell.length_a   1.000
_cell.length_b   1.000
_cell.length_c   1.000
_cell.angle_alpha   90.00
_cell.angle_beta   90.00
_cell.angle_gamma   90.00
#
_symmetry.space_group_name_H-M   'P 1'
#
loop_
_entity.id
_entity.type
_entity.pdbx_description
1 polymer ?
#
loop_
_entity_poly.entity_id
_entity_poly.type
_entity_poly.pdbx_seq_one_letter_code
_entity_poly.pdbx_strand_id
1 'polypeptide(L)'
;MEGDGGNSQTNLIINYLPQGLTDEEFRSLFTSIGPIKSSKIVRHKATGYSYGFGFVDYQGAGDAARAVESLNGLQLQNKKIKVAYARPGGETIKHANLYIRGIPKHFPPEQAEKLFADFGRLIQFRVLKDDAGQSNKGVAFALYDLRENAEAAMAALTGQTLPGAT
;
A
#
# COMPACT_ATOMS: atom_id res chain seq x y z
N MET A 1 -15.93 -15.35 -15.50
CA MET A 1 -15.66 -13.90 -15.51
C MET A 1 -16.11 -13.35 -14.17
N GLU A 2 -15.19 -12.94 -13.31
CA GLU A 2 -15.51 -12.45 -11.97
C GLU A 2 -15.13 -10.97 -11.81
N GLY A 3 -16.12 -10.16 -11.40
CA GLY A 3 -15.89 -8.99 -10.57
C GLY A 3 -15.78 -7.63 -11.27
N ASP A 4 -16.84 -7.20 -11.96
CA ASP A 4 -17.11 -5.78 -12.21
C ASP A 4 -17.38 -5.08 -10.87
N GLY A 5 -16.32 -4.57 -10.25
CA GLY A 5 -16.37 -3.75 -9.03
C GLY A 5 -16.41 -2.27 -9.38
N GLY A 6 -17.47 -1.83 -10.05
CA GLY A 6 -17.68 -0.41 -10.35
C GLY A 6 -17.74 0.42 -9.06
N ASN A 7 -16.74 1.25 -8.81
CA ASN A 7 -16.96 2.57 -8.21
C ASN A 7 -15.77 3.52 -8.46
N SER A 8 -15.93 4.38 -9.48
CA SER A 8 -15.13 5.59 -9.75
C SER A 8 -13.60 5.42 -9.62
N GLN A 9 -12.95 4.89 -10.67
CA GLN A 9 -11.49 4.88 -10.83
C GLN A 9 -10.86 6.28 -10.94
N THR A 10 -11.53 7.34 -10.48
CA THR A 10 -10.99 8.70 -10.40
C THR A 10 -10.21 8.94 -9.11
N ASN A 11 -10.52 8.17 -8.06
CA ASN A 11 -9.94 8.30 -6.75
C ASN A 11 -8.64 7.50 -6.66
N LEU A 12 -7.55 8.16 -6.29
CA LEU A 12 -6.21 7.62 -6.13
C LEU A 12 -5.71 7.83 -4.71
N ILE A 13 -4.99 6.84 -4.18
CA ILE A 13 -4.25 6.89 -2.93
C ILE A 13 -2.77 6.91 -3.25
N ILE A 14 -2.06 7.85 -2.62
CA ILE A 14 -0.64 8.05 -2.81
C ILE A 14 0.02 7.74 -1.47
N ASN A 15 0.80 6.67 -1.43
CA ASN A 15 1.57 6.26 -0.26
C ASN A 15 3.03 6.67 -0.38
N TYR A 16 3.74 6.66 0.76
CA TYR A 16 5.14 7.04 0.90
C TYR A 16 5.45 8.50 0.57
N LEU A 17 4.50 9.40 0.84
CA LEU A 17 4.72 10.83 0.69
C LEU A 17 5.81 11.33 1.67
N PRO A 18 6.70 12.24 1.22
CA PRO A 18 7.63 12.89 2.12
C PRO A 18 6.90 13.84 3.08
N GLN A 19 7.49 14.02 4.25
CA GLN A 19 6.88 14.86 5.29
C GLN A 19 6.88 16.33 4.94
N GLY A 20 7.89 16.78 4.17
CA GLY A 20 7.97 18.14 3.65
C GLY A 20 7.09 18.42 2.43
N LEU A 21 6.32 17.43 1.94
CA LEU A 21 5.42 17.66 0.81
C LEU A 21 4.21 18.48 1.25
N THR A 22 4.04 19.65 0.64
CA THR A 22 2.87 20.51 0.85
C THR A 22 1.69 20.03 0.00
N ASP A 23 0.48 20.41 0.39
CA ASP A 23 -0.73 20.07 -0.38
C ASP A 23 -0.73 20.76 -1.75
N GLU A 24 -0.10 21.93 -1.84
CA GLU A 24 0.09 22.68 -3.09
C GLU A 24 1.01 21.95 -4.06
N GLU A 25 2.20 21.52 -3.61
CA GLU A 25 3.14 20.74 -4.43
C GLU A 25 2.52 19.42 -4.88
N PHE A 26 1.85 18.73 -3.96
CA PHE A 26 1.12 17.51 -4.26
C PHE A 26 0.06 17.75 -5.32
N ARG A 27 -0.84 18.73 -5.12
CA ARG A 27 -1.86 19.06 -6.11
C ARG A 27 -1.24 19.43 -7.46
N SER A 28 -0.15 20.20 -7.47
CA SER A 28 0.53 20.62 -8.69
C SER A 28 1.12 19.44 -9.48
N LEU A 29 1.71 18.47 -8.78
CA LEU A 29 2.21 17.22 -9.40
C LEU A 29 1.09 16.44 -10.09
N PHE A 30 -0.04 16.25 -9.41
CA PHE A 30 -1.16 15.50 -9.97
C PHE A 30 -1.91 16.31 -11.05
N THR A 31 -1.92 17.65 -10.96
CA THR A 31 -2.62 18.49 -11.94
C THR A 31 -1.87 18.55 -13.27
N SER A 32 -0.57 18.22 -13.26
CA SER A 32 0.24 18.08 -14.46
C SER A 32 -0.21 16.92 -15.35
N ILE A 33 -0.79 15.86 -14.76
CA ILE A 33 -1.34 14.74 -15.53
C ILE A 33 -2.72 15.07 -16.11
N GLY A 34 -3.58 15.68 -15.30
CA GLY A 34 -4.95 15.99 -15.68
C GLY A 34 -5.71 16.76 -14.61
N PRO A 35 -6.94 17.19 -14.92
CA PRO A 35 -7.73 18.02 -14.03
C PRO A 35 -8.21 17.22 -12.80
N ILE A 36 -7.78 17.66 -11.62
CA ILE A 36 -8.16 17.08 -10.32
C ILE A 36 -9.44 17.73 -9.79
N LYS A 37 -10.38 16.95 -9.26
CA LYS A 37 -11.52 17.43 -8.45
C LYS A 37 -11.09 17.83 -7.04
N SER A 38 -10.39 16.95 -6.35
CA SER A 38 -9.93 17.19 -4.98
C SER A 38 -8.60 16.48 -4.69
N SER A 39 -7.76 17.09 -3.86
CA SER A 39 -6.51 16.47 -3.39
C SER A 39 -6.35 16.77 -1.91
N LYS A 40 -6.03 15.76 -1.10
CA LYS A 40 -5.89 15.90 0.35
C LYS A 40 -4.78 15.02 0.89
N ILE A 41 -3.80 15.61 1.55
CA ILE A 41 -2.77 14.85 2.27
C ILE A 41 -3.30 14.53 3.67
N VAL A 42 -3.10 13.29 4.12
CA VAL A 42 -3.47 12.89 5.47
C VAL A 42 -2.33 13.21 6.42
N ARG A 43 -2.52 14.26 7.21
CA ARG A 43 -1.62 14.68 8.28
C ARG A 43 -2.28 14.53 9.64
N HIS A 44 -1.47 14.26 10.65
CA HIS A 44 -1.90 14.16 12.03
C HIS A 44 -2.37 15.54 12.53
N LYS A 45 -3.63 15.61 12.97
CA LYS A 45 -4.30 16.88 13.28
C LYS A 45 -3.70 17.61 14.49
N ALA A 46 -3.04 16.89 15.40
CA ALA A 46 -2.45 17.45 16.61
C ALA A 46 -0.98 17.87 16.45
N THR A 47 -0.21 17.17 15.61
CA THR A 47 1.25 17.41 15.48
C THR A 47 1.65 17.93 14.10
N GLY A 48 0.72 18.05 13.15
CA GLY A 48 1.01 18.36 11.75
C GLY A 48 1.78 17.25 11.01
N TYR A 49 2.00 16.10 11.66
CA TYR A 49 2.87 15.04 11.15
C TYR A 49 2.18 14.31 10.00
N SER A 50 2.72 14.41 8.79
CA SER A 50 2.21 13.66 7.64
C SER A 50 2.28 12.15 7.92
N TYR A 51 1.16 11.44 7.80
CA TYR A 51 1.15 9.97 7.88
C TYR A 51 1.86 9.30 6.70
N GLY A 52 2.37 10.10 5.76
CA GLY A 52 3.06 9.62 4.57
C GLY A 52 2.10 9.09 3.51
N PHE A 53 0.81 9.45 3.56
CA PHE A 53 -0.13 9.14 2.49
C PHE A 53 -1.13 10.28 2.25
N GLY A 54 -1.70 10.30 1.05
CA GLY A 54 -2.68 11.29 0.60
C GLY A 54 -3.64 10.69 -0.42
N PHE A 55 -4.68 11.45 -0.75
CA PHE A 55 -5.73 11.07 -1.68
C PHE A 55 -5.90 12.14 -2.75
N VAL A 56 -6.18 11.70 -3.99
CA VAL A 56 -6.41 12.56 -5.15
C VAL A 56 -7.62 12.02 -5.90
N ASP A 57 -8.63 12.84 -6.13
CA ASP A 57 -9.79 12.54 -6.95
C ASP A 57 -9.68 13.30 -8.28
N TYR A 58 -9.62 12.58 -9.40
CA TYR A 58 -9.62 13.17 -10.73
C TYR A 58 -11.02 13.50 -11.25
N GLN A 59 -11.10 14.39 -12.23
CA GLN A 59 -12.36 14.58 -12.97
C GLN A 59 -12.67 13.39 -13.90
N GLY A 60 -11.64 12.82 -14.54
CA GLY A 60 -11.75 11.68 -15.45
C GLY A 60 -11.01 10.44 -14.96
N ALA A 61 -11.61 9.25 -15.15
CA ALA A 61 -10.98 7.98 -14.83
C ALA A 61 -9.75 7.69 -15.72
N GLY A 62 -9.74 8.22 -16.95
CA GLY A 62 -8.59 8.13 -17.85
C GLY A 62 -7.37 8.91 -17.31
N ASP A 63 -7.57 10.10 -16.75
CA ASP A 63 -6.50 10.89 -16.13
C ASP A 63 -5.94 10.20 -14.89
N ALA A 64 -6.82 9.62 -14.07
CA ALA A 64 -6.42 8.85 -12.90
C ALA A 64 -5.58 7.62 -13.27
N ALA A 65 -5.96 6.87 -14.33
CA ALA A 65 -5.17 5.74 -14.81
C ALA A 65 -3.77 6.18 -15.28
N ARG A 66 -3.70 7.26 -16.07
CA ARG A 66 -2.42 7.84 -16.51
C ARG A 66 -1.56 8.30 -15.34
N ALA A 67 -2.18 8.87 -14.30
CA ALA A 67 -1.48 9.30 -13.11
C ALA A 67 -0.91 8.11 -12.32
N VAL A 68 -1.67 7.02 -12.20
CA VAL A 68 -1.15 5.76 -11.62
C VAL A 68 0.05 5.27 -12.44
N GLU A 69 -0.07 5.15 -13.76
CA GLU A 69 1.03 4.62 -14.57
C GLU A 69 2.27 5.53 -14.63
N SER A 70 2.09 6.86 -14.66
CA SER A 70 3.18 7.82 -14.81
C SER A 70 3.82 8.24 -13.48
N LEU A 71 3.03 8.36 -12.40
CA LEU A 71 3.50 8.86 -11.11
C LEU A 71 3.80 7.74 -10.10
N ASN A 72 3.33 6.50 -10.33
CA ASN A 72 3.65 5.39 -9.46
C ASN A 72 5.16 5.07 -9.50
N GLY A 73 5.80 5.06 -8.33
CA GLY A 73 7.23 4.84 -8.20
C GLY A 73 8.07 6.11 -8.33
N LEU A 74 7.45 7.27 -8.52
CA LEU A 74 8.15 8.54 -8.66
C LEU A 74 8.97 8.85 -7.39
N GLN A 75 10.24 9.20 -7.57
CA GLN A 75 11.15 9.45 -6.46
C GLN A 75 11.04 10.91 -6.02
N LEU A 76 10.43 11.14 -4.86
CA LEU A 76 10.28 12.44 -4.23
C LEU A 76 11.19 12.52 -3.00
N GLN A 77 12.19 13.39 -3.08
CA GLN A 77 13.23 13.55 -2.06
C GLN A 77 13.92 12.20 -1.77
N ASN A 78 13.69 11.64 -0.58
CA ASN A 78 14.27 10.38 -0.14
C ASN A 78 13.24 9.23 -0.05
N LYS A 79 12.08 9.38 -0.71
CA LYS A 79 11.02 8.36 -0.75
C LYS A 79 10.51 8.18 -2.17
N LYS A 80 10.20 6.93 -2.54
CA LYS A 80 9.47 6.64 -3.78
C LYS A 80 7.99 6.60 -3.46
N ILE A 81 7.22 7.51 -4.05
CA ILE A 81 5.77 7.53 -3.87
C ILE A 81 5.15 6.35 -4.61
N LYS A 82 4.07 5.81 -4.05
CA LYS A 82 3.30 4.73 -4.67
C LYS A 82 1.91 5.26 -4.93
N VAL A 83 1.53 5.33 -6.21
CA VAL A 83 0.20 5.77 -6.62
C VAL A 83 -0.61 4.54 -6.96
N ALA A 84 -1.78 4.40 -6.35
CA ALA A 84 -2.71 3.32 -6.60
C ALA A 84 -4.14 3.86 -6.59
N TYR A 85 -5.10 3.11 -7.12
CA TYR A 85 -6.51 3.49 -6.98
C TYR A 85 -6.92 3.48 -5.51
N ALA A 86 -7.42 4.62 -5.02
CA ALA A 86 -8.02 4.70 -3.71
C ALA A 86 -9.34 3.97 -3.77
N ARG A 87 -9.45 2.94 -2.93
CA ARG A 87 -10.73 2.31 -2.70
C ARG A 87 -11.49 3.13 -1.68
N PRO A 88 -12.83 3.23 -1.80
CA PRO A 88 -13.65 3.80 -0.75
C PRO A 88 -13.44 2.96 0.52
N GLY A 89 -12.58 3.46 1.39
CA GLY A 89 -12.19 2.78 2.62
C GLY A 89 -13.31 2.90 3.64
N GLY A 90 -14.33 2.06 3.50
CA GLY A 90 -15.06 1.60 4.68
C GLY A 90 -14.07 0.89 5.60
N GLU A 91 -14.24 1.05 6.91
CA GLU A 91 -13.47 0.50 8.05
C GLU A 91 -12.74 -0.84 7.82
N THR A 92 -13.30 -1.71 6.98
CA THR A 92 -12.76 -2.97 6.45
C THR A 92 -11.27 -2.96 6.03
N ILE A 93 -10.75 -1.93 5.35
CA ILE A 93 -9.35 -1.93 4.86
C ILE A 93 -8.34 -1.77 6.01
N LYS A 94 -8.71 -1.09 7.11
CA LYS A 94 -7.80 -0.87 8.25
C LYS A 94 -7.49 -2.17 8.99
N HIS A 95 -8.42 -3.12 8.98
CA HIS A 95 -8.27 -4.44 9.60
C HIS A 95 -7.65 -5.49 8.66
N ALA A 96 -7.30 -5.09 7.43
CA ALA A 96 -6.74 -5.99 6.44
C ALA A 96 -5.20 -5.97 6.42
N ASN A 97 -4.56 -5.13 7.24
CA ASN A 97 -3.10 -5.03 7.36
C ASN A 97 -2.56 -6.04 8.38
N LEU A 98 -1.88 -7.07 7.90
CA LEU A 98 -1.26 -8.10 8.71
C LEU A 98 0.23 -7.82 8.95
N TYR A 99 0.64 -8.06 10.18
CA TYR A 99 2.03 -8.07 10.60
C TYR A 99 2.48 -9.51 10.83
N ILE A 100 3.40 -9.99 10.02
CA ILE A 100 3.92 -11.35 10.07
C ILE A 100 5.31 -11.30 10.70
N ARG A 101 5.51 -12.10 11.74
CA ARG A 101 6.80 -12.26 12.42
C ARG A 101 7.16 -13.75 12.46
N GLY A 102 8.43 -14.08 12.26
CA GLY A 102 8.92 -15.46 12.19
C GLY A 102 9.21 -15.96 10.77
N ILE A 103 9.39 -15.07 9.80
CA ILE A 103 9.85 -15.47 8.46
C ILE A 103 11.33 -15.91 8.55
N PRO A 104 11.72 -17.09 8.02
CA PRO A 104 13.10 -17.54 8.06
C PRO A 104 14.02 -16.59 7.28
N LYS A 105 15.25 -16.37 7.76
CA LYS A 105 16.23 -15.45 7.14
C LYS A 105 16.56 -15.78 5.68
N HIS A 106 16.53 -17.08 5.36
CA HIS A 106 16.74 -17.62 4.01
C HIS A 106 15.45 -17.71 3.19
N PHE A 107 14.29 -17.37 3.76
CA PHE A 107 13.02 -17.51 3.07
C PHE A 107 12.86 -16.37 2.05
N PRO A 108 12.73 -16.71 0.75
CA PRO A 108 12.60 -15.70 -0.28
C PRO A 108 11.26 -14.97 -0.16
N PRO A 109 11.24 -13.64 -0.33
CA PRO A 109 10.03 -12.84 -0.22
C PRO A 109 8.98 -13.25 -1.27
N GLU A 110 9.42 -13.72 -2.43
CA GLU A 110 8.54 -14.20 -3.52
C GLU A 110 7.73 -15.43 -3.10
N GLN A 111 8.35 -16.34 -2.33
CA GLN A 111 7.66 -17.53 -1.85
C GLN A 111 6.69 -17.18 -0.73
N ALA A 112 7.04 -16.23 0.13
CA ALA A 112 6.12 -15.71 1.14
C ALA A 112 4.92 -15.05 0.46
N GLU A 113 5.15 -14.14 -0.48
CA GLU A 113 4.09 -13.49 -1.24
C GLU A 113 3.15 -14.51 -1.87
N LYS A 114 3.68 -15.56 -2.51
CA LYS A 114 2.85 -16.63 -3.08
C LYS A 114 2.01 -17.38 -2.04
N LEU A 115 2.59 -17.71 -0.88
CA LEU A 115 1.84 -18.37 0.21
C LEU A 115 0.71 -17.48 0.72
N PHE A 116 0.97 -16.20 0.94
CA PHE A 116 -0.04 -15.25 1.38
C PHE A 116 -1.07 -14.98 0.26
N ALA A 117 -0.66 -14.96 -1.01
CA ALA A 117 -1.55 -14.77 -2.15
C ALA A 117 -2.55 -15.93 -2.33
N ASP A 118 -2.24 -17.12 -1.79
CA ASP A 118 -3.13 -18.28 -1.80
C ASP A 118 -4.40 -18.05 -0.98
N PHE A 119 -4.27 -17.36 0.16
CA PHE A 119 -5.39 -17.02 1.04
C PHE A 119 -6.23 -15.85 0.55
N GLY A 120 -5.73 -15.08 -0.43
CA GLY A 120 -6.50 -14.03 -1.06
C GLY A 120 -5.66 -12.98 -1.77
N ARG A 121 -6.35 -12.01 -2.38
CA ARG A 121 -5.70 -10.96 -3.14
C ARG A 121 -4.92 -10.00 -2.24
N LEU A 122 -3.60 -10.06 -2.33
CA LEU A 122 -2.68 -9.13 -1.68
C LEU A 122 -2.64 -7.79 -2.42
N ILE A 123 -2.97 -6.71 -1.72
CA ILE A 123 -2.79 -5.32 -2.19
C ILE A 123 -1.34 -4.89 -2.04
N GLN A 124 -0.70 -5.34 -0.95
CA GLN A 124 0.68 -4.98 -0.65
C GLN A 124 1.35 -6.08 0.14
N PHE A 125 2.46 -6.60 -0.36
CA PHE A 125 3.32 -7.49 0.40
C PHE A 125 4.71 -6.87 0.51
N ARG A 126 5.30 -6.86 1.71
CA ARG A 126 6.62 -6.27 1.94
C ARG A 126 7.34 -6.97 3.07
N VAL A 127 8.48 -7.55 2.75
CA VAL A 127 9.39 -8.12 3.74
C VAL A 127 10.32 -7.04 4.27
N LEU A 128 10.37 -6.89 5.59
CA LEU A 128 11.37 -6.06 6.28
C LEU A 128 12.72 -6.77 6.23
N LYS A 129 13.72 -6.09 5.68
CA LYS A 129 15.12 -6.51 5.76
C LYS A 129 15.80 -5.79 6.92
N ASP A 130 16.81 -6.44 7.50
CA ASP A 130 17.64 -5.84 8.53
C ASP A 130 18.43 -4.63 7.98
N ASP A 131 18.89 -3.76 8.87
CA ASP A 131 19.63 -2.53 8.51
C ASP A 131 20.91 -2.83 7.73
N ALA A 132 21.51 -3.99 7.98
CA ALA A 132 22.67 -4.49 7.24
C ALA A 132 22.32 -5.03 5.82
N GLY A 133 21.04 -5.12 5.44
CA GLY A 133 20.58 -5.61 4.13
C GLY A 133 20.84 -7.10 3.84
N GLN A 134 21.62 -7.79 4.67
CA GLN A 134 22.07 -9.18 4.47
C GLN A 134 21.05 -10.25 4.89
N SER A 135 20.06 -9.92 5.72
CA SER A 135 19.05 -10.88 6.18
C SER A 135 17.69 -10.22 6.30
N ASN A 136 16.63 -10.97 6.02
CA ASN A 136 15.30 -10.50 6.39
C ASN A 136 15.21 -10.43 7.92
N LYS A 137 14.51 -9.43 8.46
CA LYS A 137 14.31 -9.28 9.92
C LYS A 137 13.38 -10.36 10.49
N GLY A 138 13.03 -11.36 9.67
CA GLY A 138 11.97 -12.30 9.89
C GLY A 138 10.59 -11.66 10.03
N VAL A 139 10.40 -10.48 9.45
CA VAL A 139 9.14 -9.75 9.52
C VAL A 139 8.66 -9.39 8.12
N ALA A 140 7.36 -9.56 7.85
CA ALA A 140 6.71 -9.01 6.68
C ALA A 140 5.41 -8.29 7.03
N PHE A 141 4.99 -7.43 6.12
CA PHE A 141 3.69 -6.80 6.10
C PHE A 141 2.91 -7.31 4.90
N ALA A 142 1.69 -7.76 5.13
CA ALA A 142 0.77 -8.17 4.07
C ALA A 142 -0.53 -7.38 4.21
N LEU A 143 -1.00 -6.75 3.14
CA LEU A 143 -2.25 -6.00 3.10
C LEU A 143 -3.26 -6.75 2.23
N TYR A 144 -4.29 -7.23 2.91
CA TYR A 144 -5.62 -7.59 2.46
C TYR A 144 -6.33 -6.63 1.49
N ASP A 145 -6.88 -7.13 0.39
CA ASP A 145 -8.02 -6.51 -0.30
C ASP A 145 -9.25 -6.44 0.62
N LEU A 146 -9.49 -7.55 1.34
CA LEU A 146 -10.61 -7.76 2.25
C LEU A 146 -10.11 -8.18 3.64
N ARG A 147 -10.82 -7.76 4.68
CA ARG A 147 -10.56 -8.20 6.07
C ARG A 147 -10.68 -9.72 6.21
N GLU A 148 -11.66 -10.33 5.55
CA GLU A 148 -11.89 -11.79 5.64
C GLU A 148 -10.67 -12.58 5.15
N ASN A 149 -10.08 -12.20 4.01
CA ASN A 149 -8.85 -12.81 3.51
C ASN A 149 -7.68 -12.59 4.48
N ALA A 150 -7.60 -11.39 5.06
CA ALA A 150 -6.58 -11.07 6.05
C ALA A 150 -6.74 -11.93 7.33
N GLU A 151 -7.98 -12.10 7.80
CA GLU A 151 -8.31 -12.89 8.99
C GLU A 151 -8.06 -14.38 8.75
N ALA A 152 -8.42 -14.91 7.57
CA ALA A 152 -8.12 -16.29 7.18
C ALA A 152 -6.61 -16.55 7.10
N ALA A 153 -5.86 -15.65 6.44
CA ALA A 153 -4.41 -15.75 6.37
C ALA A 153 -3.76 -15.61 7.75
N MET A 154 -4.26 -14.69 8.59
CA MET A 154 -3.80 -14.53 9.97
C MET A 154 -4.06 -15.81 10.75
N ALA A 155 -5.28 -16.33 10.77
CA ALA A 155 -5.62 -17.54 11.51
C ALA A 155 -4.84 -18.78 11.04
N ALA A 156 -4.58 -18.90 9.74
CA ALA A 156 -3.85 -20.04 9.18
C ALA A 156 -2.32 -19.96 9.39
N LEU A 157 -1.76 -18.73 9.45
CA LEU A 157 -0.31 -18.49 9.50
C LEU A 157 0.17 -17.99 10.88
N THR A 158 -0.72 -17.49 11.73
CA THR A 158 -0.44 -17.20 13.14
C THR A 158 -0.20 -18.50 13.87
N GLY A 159 1.06 -18.70 14.30
CA GLY A 159 1.47 -19.91 15.00
C GLY A 159 2.09 -20.99 14.13
N GLN A 160 2.11 -20.82 12.80
CA GLN A 160 2.96 -21.66 11.95
C GLN A 160 4.43 -21.24 12.08
N THR A 161 5.25 -22.12 12.63
CA THR A 161 6.69 -22.09 12.41
C THR A 161 6.95 -22.51 10.97
N LEU A 162 7.29 -21.54 10.11
CA LEU A 162 7.75 -21.85 8.76
C LEU A 162 8.95 -22.82 8.86
N PRO A 163 8.99 -23.89 8.05
CA PRO A 163 10.08 -24.87 8.10
C PRO A 163 11.40 -24.15 7.78
N GLY A 164 12.28 -24.06 8.79
CA GLY A 164 13.55 -23.31 8.73
C GLY A 164 13.77 -22.28 9.83
N ALA A 165 12.83 -22.12 10.77
CA ALA A 165 13.10 -21.42 12.04
C ALA A 165 13.94 -22.33 12.95
N THR A 166 15.24 -22.03 13.09
CA THR A 166 16.07 -22.58 14.18
C THR A 166 16.16 -21.60 15.34
#